data_AF-A0A2V8JZ72-F1
#
_entry.id   AF-A0A2V8JZ72-F1
#
_cell.length_a   1.000
_cell.length_b   1.000
_cell.length_c   1.000
_cell.angle_alpha   90.00
_cell.angle_beta   90.00
_cell.angle_gamma   90.00
#
_symmetry.space_group_name_H-M   'P 1'
#
loop_
_entity.id
_entity.type
_entity.pdbx_description
1 polymer ?
#
loop_
_entity_poly.entity_id
_entity_poly.type
_entity_poly.pdbx_seq_one_letter_code
_entity_poly.pdbx_strand_id
1 'polypeptide(L)'
;MESAESGHLCPPLQSEVPTGSHSGLRGSTTRYPDITWIFSHSGGTGPVIYFRSLIHRKAPTPTTPNYKGTAAEFKKFYYDTAQTYDPDEMRLAKSLWSVQHMVFGSDYPYFSSAETAEGVKNCGIFNPAELRAIYYENVQRLVPRLRTISS
;
A
#
# COMPACT_ATOMS: atom_id res chain seq x y z
N MET A 1 -0.90 -56.64 -42.48
CA MET A 1 -1.67 -55.53 -41.90
C MET A 1 -1.64 -55.69 -40.39
N GLU A 2 -0.47 -55.62 -39.78
CA GLU A 2 0.39 -54.43 -39.60
C GLU A 2 -0.10 -53.59 -38.41
N SER A 3 0.59 -53.84 -37.30
CA SER A 3 1.03 -52.87 -36.29
C SER A 3 0.00 -52.30 -35.32
N ALA A 4 0.04 -52.87 -34.11
CA ALA A 4 -0.34 -52.20 -32.88
C ALA A 4 0.65 -51.04 -32.60
N GLU A 5 0.13 -49.83 -32.44
CA GLU A 5 0.81 -48.78 -31.68
C GLU A 5 0.07 -48.56 -30.36
N SER A 6 0.55 -49.25 -29.33
CA SER A 6 0.33 -48.86 -27.94
C SER A 6 1.15 -47.59 -27.72
N GLY A 7 0.52 -46.44 -28.00
CA GLY A 7 1.06 -45.15 -27.61
C GLY A 7 1.09 -45.06 -26.10
N HIS A 8 2.27 -45.19 -25.50
CA HIS A 8 2.55 -44.71 -24.15
C HIS A 8 2.30 -43.20 -24.16
N LEU A 9 1.07 -42.78 -23.86
CA LEU A 9 0.78 -41.43 -23.46
C LEU A 9 1.50 -41.23 -22.13
N CYS A 10 2.66 -40.59 -22.21
CA CYS A 10 3.31 -39.96 -21.08
C CYS A 10 2.21 -39.19 -20.31
N PRO A 11 1.99 -39.45 -19.00
CA PRO A 11 1.05 -38.64 -18.25
C PRO A 11 1.46 -37.18 -18.45
N PRO A 12 0.52 -36.24 -18.65
CA PRO A 12 0.91 -34.84 -18.68
C PRO A 12 1.71 -34.61 -17.40
N LEU A 13 2.95 -34.12 -17.54
CA LEU A 13 3.64 -33.53 -16.42
C LEU A 13 2.64 -32.52 -15.87
N GLN A 14 2.04 -32.85 -14.72
CA GLN A 14 1.60 -31.84 -13.80
C GLN A 14 2.89 -31.11 -13.46
N SER A 15 3.24 -30.10 -14.25
CA SER A 15 3.99 -29.00 -13.71
C SER A 15 3.09 -28.51 -12.59
N GLU A 16 3.41 -28.95 -11.38
CA GLU A 16 3.11 -28.24 -10.16
C GLU A 16 3.78 -26.86 -10.30
N VAL A 17 3.22 -26.02 -11.15
CA VAL A 17 3.38 -24.59 -11.02
C VAL A 17 2.56 -24.31 -9.78
N PRO A 18 3.19 -23.92 -8.65
CA PRO A 18 2.41 -23.48 -7.52
C PRO A 18 1.51 -22.37 -8.06
N THR A 19 0.21 -22.55 -7.93
CA THR A 19 -0.84 -21.57 -8.26
C THR A 19 -0.78 -20.41 -7.26
N GLY A 20 0.41 -19.85 -7.08
CA GLY A 20 0.72 -18.65 -6.33
C GLY A 20 0.81 -17.48 -7.29
N SER A 21 -0.21 -17.26 -8.13
CA SER A 21 -0.46 -15.92 -8.68
C SER A 21 -1.02 -15.03 -7.55
N HIS A 22 -0.24 -14.89 -6.49
CA HIS A 22 -0.47 -13.90 -5.46
C HIS A 22 -0.09 -12.56 -6.09
N SER A 23 -1.09 -11.77 -6.47
CA SER A 23 -0.93 -10.30 -6.51
C SER A 23 -0.06 -9.91 -5.30
N GLY A 24 1.09 -9.27 -5.53
CA GLY A 24 2.20 -9.18 -4.55
C GLY A 24 1.84 -8.63 -3.17
N LEU A 25 0.70 -7.94 -3.05
CA LEU A 25 0.11 -7.49 -1.78
C LEU A 25 -0.57 -8.62 -0.98
N ARG A 26 -1.28 -9.54 -1.65
CA ARG A 26 -2.15 -10.55 -1.01
C ARG A 26 -1.37 -11.59 -0.20
N GLY A 27 -0.21 -11.99 -0.70
CA GLY A 27 0.64 -13.01 -0.06
C GLY A 27 1.65 -12.43 0.93
N SER A 28 2.02 -11.16 0.80
CA SER A 28 3.11 -10.57 1.60
C SER A 28 2.63 -10.01 2.93
N THR A 29 1.50 -9.29 2.96
CA THR A 29 1.00 -8.65 4.20
C THR A 29 0.42 -9.65 5.20
N THR A 30 -0.05 -10.78 4.70
CA THR A 30 -0.58 -11.88 5.51
C THR A 30 0.53 -12.78 6.04
N ARG A 31 1.60 -12.97 5.25
CA ARG A 31 2.80 -13.72 5.65
C ARG A 31 3.66 -12.94 6.65
N TYR A 32 3.71 -11.62 6.54
CA TYR A 32 4.51 -10.74 7.40
C TYR A 32 3.63 -9.66 8.05
N PRO A 33 2.75 -10.05 8.99
CA PRO A 33 1.77 -9.13 9.57
C PRO A 33 2.41 -8.03 10.44
N ASP A 34 3.62 -8.26 10.95
CA ASP A 34 4.32 -7.32 11.83
C ASP A 34 5.12 -6.24 11.08
N ILE A 35 5.21 -6.33 9.74
CA ILE A 35 5.84 -5.29 8.93
C ILE A 35 4.88 -4.11 8.78
N THR A 36 5.35 -2.93 9.16
CA THR A 36 4.68 -1.67 8.82
C THR A 36 5.15 -1.19 7.46
N TRP A 37 4.23 -1.08 6.50
CA TRP A 37 4.52 -0.63 5.14
C TRP A 37 4.20 0.87 5.00
N ILE A 38 5.11 1.62 4.39
CA ILE A 38 4.89 3.02 4.00
C ILE A 38 4.99 3.08 2.47
N PHE A 39 3.93 3.52 1.80
CA PHE A 39 3.93 3.71 0.36
C PHE A 39 4.16 5.18 0.02
N SER A 40 5.04 5.42 -0.95
CA SER A 40 5.33 6.78 -1.39
C SER A 40 4.23 7.39 -2.24
N HIS A 41 4.28 8.71 -2.38
CA HIS A 41 3.41 9.51 -3.24
C HIS A 41 1.93 9.32 -2.92
N SER A 42 1.58 9.29 -1.62
CA SER A 42 0.22 9.03 -1.14
C SER A 42 -0.37 7.68 -1.63
N GLY A 43 0.51 6.73 -1.98
CA GLY A 43 0.15 5.42 -2.52
C GLY A 43 0.11 5.35 -4.04
N GLY A 44 0.46 6.42 -4.76
CA GLY A 44 0.48 6.47 -6.22
C GLY A 44 -0.85 6.07 -6.84
N THR A 45 -0.88 4.94 -7.57
CA THR A 45 -2.12 4.39 -8.15
C THR A 45 -3.00 3.61 -7.16
N GLY A 46 -2.59 3.56 -5.89
CA GLY A 46 -3.26 2.87 -4.79
C GLY A 46 -4.74 3.22 -4.61
N PRO A 47 -5.16 4.50 -4.63
CA PRO A 47 -6.58 4.88 -4.60
C PRO A 47 -7.42 4.20 -5.69
N VAL A 48 -6.93 4.17 -6.92
CA VAL A 48 -7.64 3.58 -8.07
C VAL A 48 -7.77 2.06 -7.87
N ILE A 49 -6.72 1.39 -7.41
CA ILE A 49 -6.73 -0.05 -7.11
C ILE A 49 -7.68 -0.34 -5.94
N TYR A 50 -7.68 0.50 -4.90
CA TYR A 50 -8.59 0.40 -3.77
C TYR A 50 -10.04 0.42 -4.23
N PHE A 51 -10.44 1.40 -5.04
CA PHE A 51 -11.81 1.48 -5.57
C PHE A 51 -12.18 0.28 -6.42
N ARG A 52 -11.28 -0.18 -7.30
CA ARG A 52 -11.50 -1.39 -8.09
C ARG A 52 -11.71 -2.62 -7.20
N SER A 53 -10.99 -2.70 -6.09
CA SER A 53 -11.13 -3.83 -5.15
C SER A 53 -12.49 -3.86 -4.44
N LEU A 54 -13.15 -2.71 -4.26
CA LEU A 54 -14.50 -2.65 -3.70
C LEU A 54 -15.54 -3.26 -4.63
N ILE A 55 -15.37 -3.12 -5.94
CA ILE A 55 -16.25 -3.69 -6.97
C ILE A 55 -16.07 -5.21 -7.04
N HIS A 56 -14.82 -5.69 -6.97
CA HIS A 56 -14.47 -7.11 -7.13
C HIS A 56 -14.53 -7.92 -5.83
N ARG A 57 -15.26 -7.44 -4.81
CA ARG A 57 -15.45 -8.12 -3.50
C ARG A 57 -16.04 -9.53 -3.60
N LYS A 58 -16.62 -9.90 -4.74
CA LYS A 58 -17.31 -11.18 -4.98
C LYS A 58 -16.41 -12.29 -5.53
N ALA A 59 -15.15 -12.01 -5.87
CA ALA A 59 -14.23 -13.08 -6.27
C ALA A 59 -13.93 -13.97 -5.04
N PRO A 60 -13.98 -15.32 -5.16
CA PRO A 60 -13.72 -16.21 -4.04
C PRO A 60 -12.42 -15.81 -3.35
N THR A 61 -12.49 -15.54 -2.05
CA THR A 61 -11.30 -15.30 -1.24
C THR A 61 -10.43 -16.55 -1.30
N PRO A 62 -9.17 -16.44 -1.77
CA PRO A 62 -8.20 -17.50 -1.58
C PRO A 62 -8.14 -17.85 -0.09
N THR A 63 -7.91 -19.12 0.22
CA THR A 63 -7.86 -19.74 1.55
C THR A 63 -6.76 -19.20 2.47
N THR A 64 -6.22 -18.02 2.20
CA THR A 64 -5.16 -17.39 2.99
C THR A 64 -5.71 -16.96 4.35
N PRO A 65 -5.26 -17.57 5.46
CA PRO A 65 -5.67 -17.18 6.80
C PRO A 65 -5.40 -15.70 7.04
N ASN A 66 -6.29 -15.04 7.78
CA ASN A 66 -6.18 -13.62 8.17
C ASN A 66 -6.28 -12.57 7.05
N TYR A 67 -6.44 -12.96 5.79
CA TYR A 67 -6.67 -12.02 4.69
C TYR A 67 -8.10 -11.48 4.72
N LYS A 68 -8.27 -10.18 4.99
CA LYS A 68 -9.60 -9.54 5.07
C LYS A 68 -10.03 -8.87 3.75
N GLY A 69 -9.30 -9.13 2.67
CA GLY A 69 -9.55 -8.54 1.36
C GLY A 69 -8.68 -7.31 1.07
N THR A 70 -8.49 -7.01 -0.21
CA THR A 70 -7.54 -5.97 -0.67
C THR A 70 -7.85 -4.61 -0.05
N ALA A 71 -9.11 -4.17 -0.05
CA ALA A 71 -9.50 -2.90 0.56
C ALA A 71 -9.13 -2.80 2.05
N ALA A 72 -9.20 -3.91 2.78
CA ALA A 72 -8.82 -3.93 4.19
C ALA A 72 -7.29 -3.85 4.36
N GLU A 73 -6.51 -4.45 3.46
CA GLU A 73 -5.05 -4.33 3.48
C GLU A 73 -4.58 -2.90 3.23
N PHE A 74 -5.18 -2.19 2.25
CA PHE A 74 -4.85 -0.78 1.98
C PHE A 74 -5.04 0.12 3.22
N LYS A 75 -6.03 -0.17 4.06
CA LYS A 75 -6.27 0.60 5.30
C LYS A 75 -5.26 0.33 6.41
N LYS A 76 -4.35 -0.65 6.27
CA LYS A 76 -3.30 -0.94 7.26
C LYS A 76 -2.02 -0.15 7.01
N PHE A 77 -1.78 0.25 5.76
CA PHE A 77 -0.52 0.87 5.38
C PHE A 77 -0.44 2.32 5.80
N TYR A 78 0.77 2.84 5.78
CA TYR A 78 1.05 4.27 5.86
C TYR A 78 1.39 4.80 4.47
N TYR A 79 1.28 6.12 4.31
CA TYR A 79 1.43 6.80 3.03
C TYR A 79 2.20 8.10 3.23
N ASP A 80 3.28 8.31 2.46
CA ASP A 80 4.03 9.56 2.54
C ASP A 80 3.44 10.68 1.65
N THR A 81 3.92 11.90 1.83
CA THR A 81 3.53 13.08 1.05
C THR A 81 4.50 13.41 -0.10
N ALA A 82 5.41 12.50 -0.47
CA ALA A 82 6.47 12.78 -1.43
C ALA A 82 5.87 13.15 -2.79
N GLN A 83 6.14 14.38 -3.26
CA GLN A 83 5.54 14.94 -4.48
C GLN A 83 3.99 14.95 -4.49
N THR A 84 3.36 14.91 -3.32
CA THR A 84 1.90 14.84 -3.19
C THR A 84 1.39 15.99 -2.34
N TYR A 85 0.99 17.08 -2.98
CA TYR A 85 0.47 18.27 -2.30
C TYR A 85 -0.56 19.04 -3.13
N ASP A 86 -1.06 18.45 -4.22
CA ASP A 86 -2.25 18.95 -4.90
C ASP A 86 -3.49 18.83 -3.96
N PRO A 87 -4.35 19.85 -3.87
CA PRO A 87 -5.51 19.82 -2.98
C PRO A 87 -6.49 18.66 -3.24
N ASP A 88 -6.71 18.25 -4.48
CA ASP A 88 -7.67 17.18 -4.80
C ASP A 88 -7.09 15.81 -4.44
N GLU A 89 -5.81 15.62 -4.71
CA GLU A 89 -5.10 14.41 -4.32
C GLU A 89 -5.01 14.27 -2.79
N MET A 90 -4.67 15.35 -2.08
CA MET A 90 -4.65 15.36 -0.61
C MET A 90 -6.03 15.15 0.01
N ARG A 91 -7.10 15.69 -0.59
CA ARG A 91 -8.48 15.46 -0.15
C ARG A 91 -8.85 13.98 -0.28
N LEU A 92 -8.49 13.36 -1.40
CA LEU A 92 -8.70 11.93 -1.62
C LEU A 92 -7.90 11.09 -0.62
N ALA A 93 -6.61 11.40 -0.45
CA ALA A 93 -5.71 10.73 0.47
C ALA A 93 -6.24 10.76 1.92
N LYS A 94 -6.61 11.96 2.40
CA LYS A 94 -7.17 12.15 3.74
C LYS A 94 -8.43 11.30 3.96
N SER A 95 -9.32 11.28 2.96
CA SER A 95 -10.57 10.50 3.00
C SER A 95 -10.32 8.99 2.99
N LEU A 96 -9.39 8.52 2.15
CA LEU A 96 -9.13 7.10 1.99
C LEU A 96 -8.22 6.53 3.07
N TRP A 97 -7.18 7.23 3.51
CA TRP A 97 -6.14 6.65 4.36
C TRP A 97 -6.27 7.04 5.82
N SER A 98 -7.02 8.11 6.13
CA SER A 98 -6.98 8.81 7.44
C SER A 98 -5.65 9.51 7.68
N VAL A 99 -5.71 10.69 8.29
CA VAL A 99 -4.54 11.48 8.66
C VAL A 99 -3.55 10.67 9.50
N GLN A 100 -4.02 9.75 10.35
CA GLN A 100 -3.16 8.95 11.23
C GLN A 100 -2.24 7.97 10.50
N HIS A 101 -2.55 7.65 9.25
CA HIS A 101 -1.73 6.80 8.39
C HIS A 101 -0.89 7.62 7.38
N MET A 102 -0.93 8.95 7.44
CA MET A 102 -0.14 9.81 6.57
C MET A 102 1.14 10.25 7.28
N VAL A 103 2.28 10.23 6.59
CA VAL A 103 3.58 10.69 7.12
C VAL A 103 4.21 11.67 6.15
N PHE A 104 5.08 12.53 6.64
CA PHE A 104 5.84 13.41 5.76
C PHE A 104 6.95 12.66 5.02
N GLY A 105 7.04 12.90 3.72
CA GLY A 105 8.15 12.50 2.86
C GLY A 105 8.30 13.54 1.75
N SER A 106 9.52 13.79 1.27
CA SER A 106 9.80 14.88 0.33
C SER A 106 10.47 14.48 -0.98
N ASP A 107 10.86 13.22 -1.13
CA ASP A 107 11.64 12.76 -2.30
C ASP A 107 12.98 13.50 -2.50
N TYR A 108 13.65 13.88 -1.41
CA TYR A 108 14.98 14.49 -1.51
C TYR A 108 16.01 13.46 -2.01
N PRO A 109 16.94 13.80 -2.94
CA PRO A 109 17.29 15.14 -3.41
C PRO A 109 16.58 15.61 -4.69
N TYR A 110 15.57 14.88 -5.17
CA TYR A 110 14.84 15.27 -6.38
C TYR A 110 13.94 16.48 -6.13
N PHE A 111 13.35 16.57 -4.93
CA PHE A 111 12.57 17.73 -4.47
C PHE A 111 13.05 18.18 -3.08
N SER A 112 12.90 19.48 -2.80
CA SER A 112 13.29 20.02 -1.50
C SER A 112 12.25 19.69 -0.43
N SER A 113 12.71 19.40 0.79
CA SER A 113 11.81 19.18 1.91
C SER A 113 10.99 20.42 2.27
N ALA A 114 11.53 21.62 2.02
CA ALA A 114 10.81 22.88 2.21
C ALA A 114 9.62 22.98 1.25
N GLU A 115 9.83 22.69 -0.04
CA GLU A 115 8.77 22.73 -1.05
C GLU A 115 7.63 21.76 -0.71
N THR A 116 7.93 20.52 -0.33
CA THR A 116 6.86 19.58 0.05
C THR A 116 6.15 20.03 1.33
N ALA A 117 6.88 20.51 2.34
CA ALA A 117 6.28 20.96 3.60
C ALA A 117 5.41 22.22 3.42
N GLU A 118 5.80 23.13 2.53
CA GLU A 118 4.99 24.29 2.17
C GLU A 118 3.78 23.88 1.33
N GLY A 119 3.95 22.98 0.37
CA GLY A 119 2.86 22.45 -0.45
C GLY A 119 1.77 21.78 0.40
N VAL A 120 2.14 20.85 1.29
CA VAL A 120 1.19 20.15 2.18
C VAL A 120 0.49 21.13 3.14
N LYS A 121 1.19 22.18 3.60
CA LYS A 121 0.60 23.22 4.45
C LYS A 121 -0.39 24.10 3.66
N ASN A 122 -0.01 24.49 2.44
CA ASN A 122 -0.73 25.49 1.66
C ASN A 122 -1.85 24.89 0.80
N CYS A 123 -1.95 23.56 0.67
CA CYS A 123 -3.03 22.89 -0.06
C CYS A 123 -4.43 23.08 0.58
N GLY A 124 -4.49 23.54 1.83
CA GLY A 124 -5.74 23.90 2.51
C GLY A 124 -6.60 22.72 2.97
N ILE A 125 -6.08 21.49 2.94
CA ILE A 125 -6.81 20.26 3.30
C ILE A 125 -6.69 19.91 4.79
N PHE A 126 -5.59 20.29 5.43
CA PHE A 126 -5.26 19.89 6.79
C PHE A 126 -5.31 21.08 7.76
N ASN A 127 -5.89 20.84 8.93
CA ASN A 127 -5.82 21.80 10.03
C ASN A 127 -4.45 21.74 10.73
N PRO A 128 -4.12 22.70 11.63
CA PRO A 128 -2.80 22.73 12.29
C PRO A 128 -2.43 21.47 13.09
N ALA A 129 -3.40 20.79 13.71
CA ALA A 129 -3.15 19.56 14.45
C ALA A 129 -2.86 18.38 13.50
N GLU A 130 -3.59 18.31 12.38
CA GLU A 130 -3.35 17.30 11.34
C GLU A 130 -1.99 17.49 10.66
N LEU A 131 -1.59 18.74 10.38
CA LEU A 131 -0.26 19.05 9.85
C LEU A 131 0.85 18.60 10.81
N ARG A 132 0.69 18.87 12.12
CA ARG A 132 1.63 18.39 13.14
C ARG A 132 1.72 16.87 13.16
N ALA A 133 0.57 16.18 13.03
CA ALA A 133 0.53 14.73 12.99
C ALA A 133 1.30 14.17 11.79
N ILE A 134 1.05 14.71 10.59
CA ILE A 134 1.71 14.29 9.34
C ILE A 134 3.22 14.57 9.40
N TYR A 135 3.62 15.75 9.85
CA TYR A 135 5.03 16.18 9.85
C TYR A 135 5.88 15.45 10.88
N TYR A 136 5.31 15.08 12.03
CA TYR A 136 6.12 14.60 13.15
C TYR A 136 5.50 13.39 13.87
N GLU A 137 4.26 13.52 14.35
CA GLU A 137 3.77 12.59 15.38
C GLU A 137 3.51 11.18 14.83
N ASN A 138 3.02 11.08 13.60
CA ASN A 138 2.71 9.79 13.00
C ASN A 138 3.98 8.95 12.80
N VAL A 139 5.05 9.55 12.24
CA VAL A 139 6.32 8.83 12.05
C VAL A 139 7.00 8.53 13.38
N GLN A 140 6.86 9.40 14.39
CA GLN A 140 7.36 9.15 15.74
C GLN A 140 6.69 7.94 16.41
N ARG A 141 5.45 7.61 16.07
CA ARG A 141 4.80 6.38 16.55
C ARG A 141 5.44 5.13 15.96
N LEU A 142 5.88 5.22 14.71
CA LEU A 142 6.48 4.12 13.95
C LEU A 142 7.97 3.91 14.22
N VAL A 143 8.71 5.00 14.47
CA VAL A 143 10.16 4.99 14.62
C VAL A 143 10.53 5.55 15.99
N PRO A 144 10.64 4.70 17.04
CA PRO A 144 10.80 5.14 18.43
C PRO A 144 11.93 6.15 18.66
N ARG A 145 13.06 6.01 17.97
CA ARG A 145 14.21 6.93 18.07
C ARG A 145 13.91 8.36 17.64
N LEU A 146 12.84 8.61 16.88
CA LEU A 146 12.45 9.97 16.48
C LEU A 146 11.70 10.71 17.59
N ARG A 147 11.19 10.01 18.61
CA ARG A 147 10.53 10.64 19.77
C ARG A 147 11.51 11.41 20.63
N THR A 148 12.76 10.97 20.71
CA THR A 148 13.79 11.54 21.58
C THR A 148 14.54 12.72 20.97
N ILE A 149 14.28 13.06 19.70
CA ILE A 149 14.95 14.16 18.98
C ILE A 149 14.12 15.45 19.04
N SER A 150 12.85 15.37 19.45
CA SER A 150 11.90 16.49 19.45
C SER A 150 11.63 17.12 20.83
N SER A 151 12.50 16.87 21.81
CA SER A 151 12.54 17.50 23.14
C SER A 151 13.63 18.56 23.20
#